data_AF-A0A931Z6N4-F1
#
_entry.id   AF-A0A931Z6N4-F1
#
_cell.length_a   1.000
_cell.length_b   1.000
_cell.length_c   1.000
_cell.angle_alpha   90.00
_cell.angle_beta   90.00
_cell.angle_gamma   90.00
#
_symmetry.space_group_name_H-M   'P 1'
#
loop_
_entity.id
_entity.type
_entity.pdbx_description
1 polymer ?
#
loop_
_entity_poly.entity_id
_entity_poly.type
_entity_poly.pdbx_seq_one_letter_code
_entity_poly.pdbx_strand_id
1 'polypeptide(L)'
;MVVSIGKQLMGFYRGGQLVKSYVISTSLRPPSNVKNSLGTPRGLHEIAERIGGGAPPGIVFKARVSTGQHFTEFDADEQAKNLITTRILWLRGLEPGLNAGTNAAGESVDTYDRYVYIHGTNHEERLGSPASSGCVQMRNLDIIELYDEVRVGDLVWIED
;
A
#
# COMPACT_ATOMS: atom_id res chain seq x y z
N MET A 1 3.39 4.67 -11.09
CA MET A 1 2.14 3.90 -10.87
C MET A 1 1.00 4.88 -10.66
N VAL A 2 -0.22 4.48 -11.02
CA VAL A 2 -1.46 5.25 -10.77
C VAL A 2 -2.44 4.35 -10.04
N VAL A 3 -2.82 4.74 -8.82
CA VAL A 3 -3.82 4.07 -7.98
C VAL A 3 -5.12 4.85 -8.10
N SER A 4 -6.20 4.20 -8.53
CA SER A 4 -7.54 4.76 -8.49
C SER A 4 -8.34 4.11 -7.37
N ILE A 5 -8.75 4.92 -6.40
CA ILE A 5 -9.49 4.48 -5.24
C ILE A 5 -10.89 4.01 -5.65
N GLY A 6 -11.66 4.81 -6.38
CA GLY A 6 -13.02 4.46 -6.78
C GLY A 6 -13.11 3.24 -7.68
N LYS A 7 -12.07 2.99 -8.50
CA LYS A 7 -12.01 1.80 -9.35
C LYS A 7 -11.42 0.57 -8.68
N GLN A 8 -10.72 0.74 -7.54
CA GLN A 8 -9.96 -0.33 -6.88
C GLN A 8 -8.97 -1.01 -7.85
N LEU A 9 -8.30 -0.17 -8.65
CA LEU A 9 -7.31 -0.59 -9.65
C LEU A 9 -6.02 0.21 -9.50
N MET A 10 -4.89 -0.44 -9.81
CA MET A 10 -3.62 0.23 -9.96
C MET A 10 -2.99 -0.07 -11.32
N GLY A 11 -2.70 0.97 -12.09
CA GLY A 11 -1.93 0.87 -13.32
C GLY A 11 -0.43 1.04 -13.08
N PHE A 12 0.37 0.13 -13.61
CA PHE A 12 1.83 0.26 -13.72
C PHE A 12 2.21 0.72 -15.12
N TYR A 13 3.00 1.79 -15.19
CA TYR A 13 3.36 2.46 -16.43
C TYR A 13 4.87 2.56 -16.58
N ARG A 14 5.37 2.45 -17.81
CA ARG A 14 6.78 2.67 -18.18
C ARG A 14 6.82 3.51 -19.46
N GLY A 15 7.56 4.61 -19.44
CA GLY A 15 7.63 5.53 -20.58
C GLY A 15 6.25 6.08 -21.01
N GLY A 16 5.32 6.25 -20.07
CA GLY A 16 3.95 6.70 -20.34
C GLY A 16 2.99 5.62 -20.86
N GLN A 17 3.46 4.39 -21.11
CA GLN A 17 2.63 3.28 -21.58
C GLN A 17 2.19 2.39 -20.42
N LEU A 18 0.92 1.99 -20.41
CA LEU A 18 0.40 1.02 -19.45
C LEU A 18 1.03 -0.35 -19.73
N VAL A 19 1.78 -0.87 -18.76
CA VAL A 19 2.40 -2.19 -18.83
C VAL A 19 1.45 -3.24 -18.25
N LYS A 20 0.84 -2.95 -17.09
CA LYS A 20 -0.07 -3.86 -16.42
C LYS A 20 -1.06 -3.11 -15.53
N SER A 21 -2.24 -3.71 -15.34
CA SER A 21 -3.23 -3.26 -14.36
C SER A 21 -3.42 -4.34 -13.30
N TYR A 22 -3.46 -3.93 -12.04
CA TYR A 22 -3.65 -4.80 -10.89
C TYR A 22 -4.97 -4.49 -10.19
N VAL A 23 -5.66 -5.53 -9.75
CA VAL A 23 -6.78 -5.38 -8.80
C VAL A 23 -6.19 -5.12 -7.42
N ILE A 24 -6.70 -4.10 -6.75
CA ILE A 24 -6.24 -3.67 -5.42
C ILE A 24 -7.40 -3.54 -4.45
N SER A 25 -7.08 -3.32 -3.18
CA SER A 25 -8.04 -2.82 -2.19
C SER A 25 -7.48 -1.63 -1.41
N THR A 26 -8.23 -0.53 -1.36
CA THR A 26 -7.88 0.66 -0.57
C THR A 26 -8.70 0.71 0.73
N SER A 27 -8.64 1.85 1.44
CA SER A 27 -9.34 2.01 2.71
C SER A 27 -10.86 1.92 2.60
N LEU A 28 -11.49 1.31 3.61
CA LEU A 28 -12.94 1.39 3.87
C LEU A 28 -13.42 2.80 4.22
N ARG A 29 -12.53 3.66 4.72
CA ARG A 29 -12.85 5.04 5.09
C ARG A 29 -12.72 5.96 3.87
N PRO A 30 -13.47 7.08 3.84
CA PRO A 30 -13.30 8.10 2.81
C PRO A 30 -11.83 8.51 2.66
N PRO A 31 -11.34 8.78 1.44
CA PRO A 31 -9.93 9.09 1.25
C PRO A 31 -9.55 10.40 1.94
N SER A 32 -8.41 10.39 2.62
CA SER A 32 -7.95 11.49 3.45
C SER A 32 -6.45 11.43 3.67
N ASN A 33 -5.83 12.61 3.69
CA ASN A 33 -4.40 12.76 3.97
C ASN A 33 -4.12 12.94 5.46
N VAL A 34 -5.13 13.31 6.25
CA VAL A 34 -4.98 13.61 7.68
C VAL A 34 -4.61 12.34 8.45
N LYS A 35 -3.63 12.45 9.35
CA LYS A 35 -3.20 11.39 10.25
C LYS A 35 -4.36 10.86 11.08
N ASN A 36 -4.38 9.55 11.35
CA ASN A 36 -5.45 8.84 12.06
C ASN A 36 -6.83 8.84 11.37
N SER A 37 -6.98 9.42 10.18
CA SER A 37 -8.24 9.32 9.40
C SER A 37 -8.56 7.90 8.93
N LEU A 38 -7.54 7.04 8.85
CA LEU A 38 -7.56 5.71 8.26
C LEU A 38 -7.95 5.70 6.76
N GLY A 39 -8.15 6.85 6.11
CA GLY A 39 -8.42 6.94 4.67
C GLY A 39 -7.15 6.76 3.85
N THR A 40 -7.25 6.21 2.64
CA THR A 40 -6.11 6.18 1.71
C THR A 40 -5.76 7.62 1.29
N PRO A 41 -4.48 8.03 1.33
CA PRO A 41 -4.09 9.38 0.95
C PRO A 41 -4.20 9.59 -0.57
N ARG A 42 -4.42 10.83 -0.97
CA ARG A 42 -4.36 11.29 -2.36
C ARG A 42 -3.04 11.99 -2.65
N GLY A 43 -2.78 12.17 -3.93
CA GLY A 43 -1.69 12.99 -4.42
C GLY A 43 -0.47 12.19 -4.85
N LEU A 44 0.63 12.89 -5.05
CA LEU A 44 1.88 12.36 -5.54
C LEU A 44 2.72 11.84 -4.38
N HIS A 45 3.23 10.63 -4.57
CA HIS A 45 4.09 9.93 -3.64
C HIS A 45 5.28 9.33 -4.39
N GLU A 46 6.28 8.91 -3.63
CA GLU A 46 7.35 8.02 -4.09
C GLU A 46 7.40 6.74 -3.25
N ILE A 47 7.96 5.68 -3.82
CA ILE A 47 8.43 4.54 -3.01
C ILE A 47 9.68 5.00 -2.24
N ALA A 48 9.55 5.16 -0.93
CA ALA A 48 10.65 5.52 -0.04
C ALA A 48 11.45 4.30 0.41
N GLU A 49 10.77 3.17 0.69
CA GLU A 49 11.41 1.93 1.09
C GLU A 49 10.77 0.71 0.41
N ARG A 50 11.58 -0.33 0.24
CA ARG A 50 11.18 -1.62 -0.33
C ARG A 50 11.58 -2.72 0.64
N ILE A 51 10.62 -3.47 1.16
CA ILE A 51 10.84 -4.48 2.22
C ILE A 51 10.27 -5.83 1.78
N GLY A 52 10.97 -6.90 2.18
CA GLY A 52 10.57 -8.28 1.93
C GLY A 52 11.14 -8.92 0.67
N GLY A 53 12.09 -8.26 -0.02
CA GLY A 53 12.77 -8.85 -1.18
C GLY A 53 13.37 -10.23 -0.85
N GLY A 54 13.12 -11.21 -1.73
CA GLY A 54 13.58 -12.59 -1.55
C GLY A 54 12.79 -13.44 -0.54
N ALA A 55 11.88 -12.85 0.25
CA ALA A 55 11.01 -13.63 1.14
C ALA A 55 10.01 -14.48 0.33
N PRO A 56 9.69 -15.71 0.77
CA PRO A 56 8.63 -16.52 0.16
C PRO A 56 7.28 -15.77 0.11
N PRO A 57 6.40 -16.09 -0.87
CA PRO A 57 5.04 -15.57 -0.89
C PRO A 57 4.29 -15.92 0.41
N GLY A 58 3.47 -14.99 0.90
CA GLY A 58 2.61 -15.15 2.07
C GLY A 58 3.30 -14.98 3.42
N ILE A 59 4.62 -14.71 3.47
CA ILE A 59 5.31 -14.39 4.72
C ILE A 59 4.74 -13.11 5.34
N VAL A 60 4.44 -13.15 6.64
CA VAL A 60 3.88 -12.03 7.40
C VAL A 60 4.98 -11.09 7.88
N PHE A 61 4.67 -9.80 7.87
CA PHE A 61 5.52 -8.75 8.41
C PHE A 61 4.82 -8.04 9.56
N LYS A 62 5.49 -7.95 10.70
CA LYS A 62 5.05 -7.17 11.86
C LYS A 62 6.04 -6.07 12.11
N ALA A 63 5.55 -4.84 12.24
CA ALA A 63 6.43 -3.68 12.42
C ALA A 63 7.51 -3.60 11.31
N ARG A 64 7.16 -3.98 10.07
CA ARG A 64 8.02 -4.08 8.88
C ARG A 64 9.17 -5.10 8.98
N VAL A 65 9.16 -5.97 9.98
CA VAL A 65 10.12 -7.07 10.15
C VAL A 65 9.42 -8.39 9.80
N SER A 66 10.10 -9.24 9.02
CA SER A 66 9.60 -10.58 8.71
C SER A 66 9.41 -11.39 9.99
N THR A 67 8.25 -12.03 10.14
CA THR A 67 8.03 -13.00 11.22
C THR A 67 8.66 -14.36 10.91
N GLY A 68 9.03 -14.60 9.65
CA GLY A 68 9.45 -15.91 9.16
C GLY A 68 8.31 -16.91 8.99
N GLN A 69 7.06 -16.52 9.28
CA GLN A 69 5.88 -17.37 9.23
C GLN A 69 4.96 -16.97 8.07
N HIS A 70 4.45 -17.96 7.35
CA HIS A 70 3.37 -17.81 6.39
C HIS A 70 2.07 -17.46 7.11
N PHE A 71 1.17 -16.69 6.47
CA PHE A 71 -0.06 -16.25 7.11
C PHE A 71 -0.96 -17.40 7.59
N THR A 72 -0.89 -18.58 6.97
CA THR A 72 -1.64 -19.78 7.38
C THR A 72 -1.11 -20.45 8.65
N GLU A 73 0.07 -20.07 9.13
CA GLU A 73 0.67 -20.63 10.35
C GLU A 73 0.20 -19.90 11.62
N PHE A 74 -0.50 -18.78 11.48
CA PHE A 74 -1.10 -18.06 12.59
C PHE A 74 -2.43 -18.70 13.02
N ASP A 75 -2.90 -18.40 14.23
CA ASP A 75 -4.23 -18.85 14.66
C ASP A 75 -5.36 -18.14 13.89
N ALA A 76 -6.58 -18.63 14.05
CA ALA A 76 -7.75 -18.12 13.33
C ALA A 76 -8.04 -16.64 13.64
N ASP A 77 -7.80 -16.20 14.88
CA ASP A 77 -8.06 -14.82 15.32
C ASP A 77 -7.08 -13.84 14.67
N GLU A 78 -5.82 -14.23 14.54
CA GLU A 78 -4.79 -13.45 13.86
C GLU A 78 -4.99 -13.49 12.35
N GLN A 79 -5.34 -14.64 11.77
CA GLN A 79 -5.69 -14.78 10.35
C GLN A 79 -6.94 -13.98 9.95
N ALA A 80 -7.85 -13.68 10.88
CA ALA A 80 -9.01 -12.85 10.61
C ALA A 80 -8.68 -11.35 10.42
N LYS A 81 -7.47 -10.93 10.83
CA LYS A 81 -6.98 -9.55 10.70
C LYS A 81 -6.36 -9.32 9.32
N ASN A 82 -6.23 -8.04 8.95
CA ASN A 82 -5.50 -7.62 7.76
C ASN A 82 -3.98 -7.71 8.00
N LEU A 83 -3.41 -8.90 7.83
CA LEU A 83 -1.97 -9.11 7.92
C LEU A 83 -1.27 -8.48 6.70
N ILE A 84 -0.11 -7.88 6.95
CA ILE A 84 0.78 -7.39 5.90
C ILE A 84 1.66 -8.56 5.48
N THR A 85 1.56 -8.97 4.21
CA THR A 85 2.26 -10.15 3.69
C THR A 85 3.18 -9.82 2.52
N THR A 86 4.12 -10.71 2.27
CA THR A 86 4.91 -10.85 1.04
C THR A 86 5.88 -9.71 0.75
N ARG A 87 5.40 -8.51 0.43
CA ARG A 87 6.21 -7.33 0.11
C ARG A 87 5.56 -6.09 0.69
N ILE A 88 6.39 -5.09 0.99
CA ILE A 88 5.95 -3.75 1.41
C ILE A 88 6.69 -2.73 0.56
N LEU A 89 5.93 -1.84 -0.08
CA LEU A 89 6.43 -0.61 -0.69
C LEU A 89 5.94 0.55 0.18
N TRP A 90 6.83 1.17 0.95
CA TRP A 90 6.47 2.26 1.83
C TRP A 90 6.45 3.57 1.08
N LEU A 91 5.33 4.28 1.15
CA LEU A 91 5.13 5.52 0.43
C LEU A 91 5.53 6.74 1.26
N ARG A 92 6.19 7.70 0.61
CA ARG A 92 6.40 9.06 1.13
C ARG A 92 5.61 10.04 0.25
N GLY A 93 4.88 10.95 0.87
CA GLY A 93 4.20 12.03 0.16
C GLY A 93 5.19 13.07 -0.36
N LEU A 94 4.91 13.64 -1.53
CA LEU A 94 5.79 14.62 -2.18
C LEU A 94 5.18 16.02 -2.26
N GLU A 95 3.98 16.22 -1.71
CA GLU A 95 3.24 17.48 -1.79
C GLU A 95 3.12 18.13 -0.39
N PRO A 96 3.94 19.15 -0.07
CA PRO A 96 3.93 19.83 1.22
C PRO A 96 2.56 20.37 1.59
N GLY A 97 2.12 20.07 2.81
CA GLY A 97 0.83 20.51 3.33
C GLY A 97 -0.39 19.78 2.75
N LEU A 98 -0.19 18.93 1.73
CA LEU A 98 -1.22 18.04 1.21
C LEU A 98 -1.03 16.61 1.73
N ASN A 99 0.12 15.98 1.46
CA ASN A 99 0.42 14.60 1.87
C ASN A 99 1.83 14.44 2.48
N ALA A 100 2.54 15.55 2.70
CA ALA A 100 3.84 15.65 3.35
C ALA A 100 3.81 16.73 4.45
N GLY A 101 4.32 16.41 5.64
CA GLY A 101 4.36 17.32 6.78
C GLY A 101 2.99 17.66 7.39
N THR A 102 2.72 18.95 7.54
CA THR A 102 1.54 19.50 8.24
C THR A 102 0.78 20.46 7.32
N ASN A 103 -0.55 20.39 7.31
CA ASN A 103 -1.39 21.28 6.50
C ASN A 103 -1.57 22.68 7.13
N ALA A 104 -2.25 23.58 6.43
CA ALA A 104 -2.52 24.94 6.89
C ALA A 104 -3.38 25.02 8.18
N ALA A 105 -4.14 23.97 8.49
CA ALA A 105 -4.92 23.86 9.71
C ALA A 105 -4.12 23.30 10.90
N GLY A 106 -2.83 22.99 10.71
CA GLY A 106 -1.98 22.43 11.75
C GLY A 106 -2.11 20.91 11.92
N GLU A 107 -2.80 20.21 11.00
CA GLU A 107 -2.98 18.77 11.06
C GLU A 107 -1.82 18.07 10.34
N SER A 108 -1.30 17.00 10.95
CA SER A 108 -0.31 16.15 10.29
C SER A 108 -0.96 15.43 9.11
N VAL A 109 -0.39 15.60 7.93
CA VAL A 109 -0.81 14.97 6.67
C VAL A 109 0.29 14.09 6.06
N ASP A 110 1.39 13.90 6.79
CA ASP A 110 2.56 13.18 6.31
C ASP A 110 2.27 11.69 6.07
N THR A 111 2.34 11.26 4.81
CA THR A 111 2.01 9.90 4.40
C THR A 111 3.01 8.87 4.95
N TYR A 112 4.27 9.25 5.09
CA TYR A 112 5.32 8.36 5.58
C TYR A 112 5.09 8.04 7.06
N ASP A 113 4.83 9.07 7.87
CA ASP A 113 4.51 8.96 9.30
C ASP A 113 3.18 8.25 9.56
N ARG A 114 2.31 8.20 8.56
CA ARG A 114 1.05 7.45 8.58
C ARG A 114 1.22 5.97 8.24
N TYR A 115 2.42 5.50 7.92
CA TYR A 115 2.71 4.10 7.61
C TYR A 115 1.86 3.57 6.44
N VAL A 116 1.68 4.39 5.40
CA VAL A 116 0.92 3.97 4.21
C VAL A 116 1.81 3.16 3.28
N TYR A 117 1.35 1.96 2.94
CA TYR A 117 2.08 1.02 2.12
C TYR A 117 1.26 0.56 0.92
N ILE A 118 1.96 0.08 -0.11
CA ILE A 118 1.43 -0.92 -1.03
C ILE A 118 1.97 -2.28 -0.55
N HIS A 119 1.10 -3.23 -0.24
CA HIS A 119 1.52 -4.51 0.35
C HIS A 119 0.65 -5.70 -0.06
N GLY A 120 1.17 -6.92 0.12
CA GLY A 120 0.39 -8.15 -0.04
C GLY A 120 -0.59 -8.33 1.13
N THR A 121 -1.66 -9.10 0.93
CA THR A 121 -2.64 -9.42 1.98
C THR A 121 -2.89 -10.92 2.14
N ASN A 122 -3.24 -11.36 3.34
CA ASN A 122 -3.81 -12.68 3.62
C ASN A 122 -5.27 -12.83 3.17
N HIS A 123 -5.94 -11.73 2.80
CA HIS A 123 -7.35 -11.69 2.39
C HIS A 123 -7.53 -11.36 0.90
N GLU A 124 -6.87 -12.12 0.03
CA GLU A 124 -6.94 -11.88 -1.42
C GLU A 124 -8.35 -12.02 -2.01
N GLU A 125 -9.24 -12.73 -1.32
CA GLU A 125 -10.65 -12.90 -1.68
C GLU A 125 -11.44 -11.58 -1.58
N ARG A 126 -10.95 -10.58 -0.86
CA ARG A 126 -11.61 -9.27 -0.67
C ARG A 126 -11.17 -8.21 -1.69
N LEU A 127 -10.16 -8.54 -2.51
CA LEU A 127 -9.58 -7.60 -3.47
C LEU A 127 -10.60 -7.16 -4.52
N GLY A 128 -10.50 -5.89 -4.93
CA GLY A 128 -11.46 -5.24 -5.84
C GLY A 128 -12.57 -4.49 -5.10
N SER A 129 -12.55 -4.48 -3.77
CA SER A 129 -13.43 -3.69 -2.92
C SER A 129 -12.64 -3.06 -1.76
N PRO A 130 -13.06 -1.91 -1.21
CA PRO A 130 -12.40 -1.32 -0.06
C PRO A 130 -12.29 -2.31 1.12
N ALA A 131 -11.07 -2.53 1.64
CA ALA A 131 -10.82 -3.56 2.66
C ALA A 131 -9.70 -3.21 3.66
N SER A 132 -9.05 -2.06 3.52
CA SER A 132 -7.90 -1.65 4.35
C SER A 132 -8.24 -0.52 5.34
N SER A 133 -7.24 -0.12 6.13
CA SER A 133 -7.28 1.05 7.02
C SER A 133 -6.33 2.17 6.57
N GLY A 134 -6.10 2.29 5.26
CA GLY A 134 -5.32 3.39 4.65
C GLY A 134 -4.33 2.92 3.59
N CYS A 135 -3.81 1.70 3.72
CA CYS A 135 -2.88 1.10 2.76
C CYS A 135 -3.56 0.65 1.47
N VAL A 136 -2.74 0.31 0.47
CA VAL A 136 -3.15 -0.33 -0.78
C VAL A 136 -2.77 -1.81 -0.72
N GLN A 137 -3.77 -2.69 -0.71
CA GLN A 137 -3.59 -4.14 -0.67
C GLN A 137 -3.56 -4.71 -2.09
N MET A 138 -2.71 -5.72 -2.30
CA MET A 138 -2.54 -6.46 -3.54
C MET A 138 -2.57 -7.97 -3.31
N ARG A 139 -2.78 -8.75 -4.39
CA ARG A 139 -2.46 -10.18 -4.37
C ARG A 139 -0.96 -10.37 -4.11
N ASN A 140 -0.61 -11.42 -3.38
CA ASN A 140 0.76 -11.74 -3.01
C ASN A 140 1.65 -11.96 -4.24
N LEU A 141 1.15 -12.66 -5.27
CA LEU A 141 1.91 -12.88 -6.49
C LEU A 141 2.04 -11.60 -7.33
N ASP A 142 0.98 -10.79 -7.40
CA ASP A 142 1.00 -9.53 -8.15
C ASP A 142 2.00 -8.53 -7.55
N ILE A 143 2.08 -8.43 -6.21
CA ILE A 143 3.05 -7.54 -5.59
C ILE A 143 4.48 -8.08 -5.67
N ILE A 144 4.71 -9.39 -5.76
CA ILE A 144 6.04 -9.94 -6.05
C ILE A 144 6.52 -9.44 -7.41
N GLU A 145 5.67 -9.61 -8.43
CA GLU A 145 5.98 -9.15 -9.78
C GLU A 145 6.24 -7.63 -9.81
N LEU A 146 5.33 -6.84 -9.22
CA LEU A 146 5.51 -5.39 -9.15
C LEU A 146 6.81 -5.01 -8.44
N TYR A 147 7.11 -5.70 -7.33
CA TYR A 147 8.30 -5.42 -6.52
C TYR A 147 9.58 -5.58 -7.33
N ASP A 148 9.66 -6.57 -8.22
CA ASP A 148 10.83 -6.79 -9.08
C ASP A 148 11.01 -5.72 -10.16
N GLU A 149 9.90 -5.07 -10.57
CA GLU A 149 9.88 -4.02 -11.58
C GLU A 149 10.18 -2.62 -11.04
N VAL A 150 9.84 -2.34 -9.77
CA VAL A 150 9.92 -0.98 -9.18
C VAL A 150 11.18 -0.76 -8.34
N ARG A 151 11.57 0.51 -8.16
CA ARG A 151 12.74 0.97 -7.39
C ARG A 151 12.34 2.06 -6.40
N VAL A 152 13.22 2.32 -5.43
CA VAL A 152 13.09 3.50 -4.56
C VAL A 152 13.14 4.75 -5.42
N GLY A 153 12.28 5.72 -5.14
CA GLY A 153 12.08 6.94 -5.92
C GLY A 153 11.06 6.83 -7.05
N ASP A 154 10.59 5.61 -7.39
CA ASP A 154 9.53 5.47 -8.39
C ASP A 154 8.23 6.12 -7.89
N LEU A 155 7.58 6.86 -8.79
CA LEU A 155 6.42 7.68 -8.46
C LEU A 155 5.13 6.87 -8.38
N VAL A 156 4.27 7.25 -7.44
CA VAL A 156 2.91 6.74 -7.25
C VAL A 156 1.96 7.93 -7.19
N TRP A 157 1.05 8.02 -8.15
CA TRP A 157 -0.08 8.94 -8.09
C TRP A 157 -1.29 8.22 -7.51
N ILE A 158 -1.93 8.78 -6.48
CA ILE A 158 -3.16 8.23 -5.91
C ILE A 158 -4.31 9.20 -6.14
N GLU A 159 -5.30 8.72 -6.87
CA GLU A 159 -6.53 9.45 -7.23
C GLU A 159 -7.79 8.73 -6.76
N ASP A 160 -8.93 9.39 -6.97
CA ASP A 160 -10.26 8.85 -6.71
C ASP A 160 -10.71 7.76 -7.68
#